data_AF-A0A3C0AFB5-F1
#
_entry.id   AF-A0A3C0AFB5-F1
#
_cell.length_a   1.000
_cell.length_b   1.000
_cell.length_c   1.000
_cell.angle_alpha   90.00
_cell.angle_beta   90.00
_cell.angle_gamma   90.00
#
_symmetry.space_group_name_H-M   'P 1'
#
loop_
_entity.id
_entity.type
_entity.pdbx_description
1 polymer ?
#
loop_
_entity_poly.entity_id
_entity_poly.type
_entity_poly.pdbx_seq_one_letter_code
_entity_poly.pdbx_strand_id
1 'polypeptide(L)'
;MSDFNPDDLGPELEIETEQNDESIGRAFWYSFSAFLILAVCGGSIYAWKQMQQPEEIVRETPLSLPAERKVEEITLPKIPFTDITEEAGIRFIHNNGAAGEKLLPETMGGGAAFFDYDNDGDQDLLLIGSQNWPWNQAAEQNKSVSSLALYQNDGSGKFQVVTERMGLNLSLYGMGVACGDYDNDGLIDLYISSLGSNRLLKNEGTRFKDVTAQAGVGGPDHLWSTSCGW
;
A
#
# COMPACT_ATOMS: atom_id res chain seq x y z
N MET A 1 27.41 8.42 -123.33
CA MET A 1 27.56 9.86 -123.04
C MET A 1 26.16 10.39 -122.87
N SER A 2 25.69 10.82 -121.71
CA SER A 2 26.31 11.41 -120.51
C SER A 2 25.16 11.61 -119.51
N ASP A 3 25.26 11.69 -118.19
CA ASP A 3 26.25 11.31 -117.16
C ASP A 3 25.43 11.24 -115.86
N PHE A 4 25.83 10.34 -114.96
CA PHE A 4 25.21 10.07 -113.66
C PHE A 4 25.69 11.10 -112.62
N ASN A 5 24.78 11.75 -111.87
CA ASN A 5 25.11 12.63 -110.75
C ASN A 5 24.89 11.89 -109.40
N PRO A 6 25.92 11.73 -108.56
CA PRO A 6 25.89 10.91 -107.35
C PRO A 6 25.49 11.68 -106.07
N ASP A 7 24.50 12.57 -106.12
CA ASP A 7 23.89 13.17 -104.91
C ASP A 7 22.76 12.29 -104.36
N ASP A 8 23.13 11.02 -104.25
CA ASP A 8 22.49 9.93 -103.54
C ASP A 8 22.06 10.36 -102.12
N LEU A 9 20.94 9.77 -101.67
CA LEU A 9 20.42 9.74 -100.31
C LEU A 9 19.69 11.00 -99.82
N GLY A 10 18.38 11.05 -100.12
CA GLY A 10 17.43 11.79 -99.28
C GLY A 10 17.33 11.14 -97.89
N PRO A 11 17.42 11.89 -96.78
CA PRO A 11 17.60 11.33 -95.46
C PRO A 11 16.33 10.76 -94.83
N GLU A 12 16.60 9.94 -93.83
CA GLU A 12 15.77 9.06 -93.03
C GLU A 12 14.56 9.69 -92.34
N LEU A 13 13.59 8.83 -92.02
CA LEU A 13 12.53 9.07 -91.06
C LEU A 13 13.10 9.56 -89.72
N GLU A 14 12.94 10.85 -89.41
CA GLU A 14 12.95 11.33 -88.03
C GLU A 14 11.52 11.35 -87.49
N ILE A 15 11.28 10.49 -86.50
CA ILE A 15 10.11 10.54 -85.63
C ILE A 15 10.26 11.82 -84.80
N GLU A 16 9.70 12.94 -85.26
CA GLU A 16 9.54 14.12 -84.41
C GLU A 16 8.56 13.77 -83.29
N THR A 17 9.09 13.59 -82.10
CA THR A 17 8.34 13.56 -80.86
C THR A 17 7.76 14.94 -80.59
N GLU A 18 6.66 15.31 -81.25
CA GLU A 18 5.75 16.34 -80.75
C GLU A 18 5.09 15.81 -79.47
N GLN A 19 5.84 15.82 -78.37
CA GLN A 19 5.32 15.46 -77.06
C GLN A 19 5.65 16.56 -76.03
N ASN A 20 4.91 17.67 -76.18
CA ASN A 20 4.15 18.28 -75.08
C ASN A 20 4.93 19.14 -74.05
N ASP A 21 5.75 20.10 -74.50
CA ASP A 21 6.36 21.12 -73.63
C ASP A 21 5.34 21.96 -72.84
N GLU A 22 4.14 22.20 -73.39
CA GLU A 22 3.06 22.90 -72.66
C GLU A 22 2.56 22.11 -71.43
N SER A 23 2.58 20.78 -71.48
CA SER A 23 2.17 19.94 -70.33
C SER A 23 3.17 19.99 -69.19
N ILE A 24 4.46 20.14 -69.48
CA ILE A 24 5.53 20.24 -68.49
C ILE A 24 5.41 21.58 -67.74
N GLY A 25 5.15 22.68 -68.46
CA GLY A 25 4.92 24.00 -67.86
C GLY A 25 3.66 24.03 -66.98
N ARG A 26 2.55 23.45 -67.45
CA ARG A 26 1.31 23.35 -66.65
C ARG A 26 1.49 22.44 -65.44
N ALA A 27 2.12 21.28 -65.59
CA ALA A 27 2.41 20.35 -64.49
C ALA A 27 3.35 20.96 -63.44
N PHE A 28 4.33 21.76 -63.87
CA PHE A 28 5.19 22.54 -62.98
C PHE A 28 4.38 23.55 -62.18
N TRP A 29 3.51 24.33 -62.82
CA TRP A 29 2.66 25.30 -62.12
C TRP A 29 1.64 24.63 -61.20
N TYR A 30 1.05 23.51 -61.57
CA TYR A 30 0.16 22.73 -60.67
C TYR A 30 0.91 22.19 -59.46
N SER A 31 2.12 21.65 -59.66
CA SER A 31 2.96 21.15 -58.56
C SER A 31 3.42 22.30 -57.65
N PHE A 32 3.84 23.42 -58.24
CA PHE A 32 4.23 24.62 -57.50
C PHE A 32 3.07 25.19 -56.68
N SER A 33 1.88 25.30 -57.27
CA SER A 33 0.67 25.70 -56.56
C SER A 33 0.29 24.72 -55.45
N ALA A 34 0.41 23.40 -55.68
CA ALA A 34 0.16 22.39 -54.66
C ALA A 34 1.14 22.51 -53.48
N PHE A 35 2.43 22.71 -53.74
CA PHE A 35 3.43 22.95 -52.70
C PHE A 35 3.18 24.25 -51.93
N LEU A 36 2.79 25.32 -52.63
CA LEU A 36 2.45 26.60 -51.99
C LEU A 36 1.23 26.44 -51.06
N ILE A 37 0.19 25.73 -51.51
CA ILE A 37 -0.99 25.44 -50.69
C ILE A 37 -0.60 24.60 -49.47
N LEU A 38 0.20 23.56 -49.63
CA LEU A 38 0.67 22.74 -48.51
C LEU A 38 1.50 23.55 -47.51
N ALA A 39 2.37 24.44 -47.99
CA ALA A 39 3.16 25.33 -47.14
C ALA A 39 2.28 26.32 -46.35
N VAL A 40 1.27 26.91 -47.01
CA VAL A 40 0.31 27.83 -46.36
C VAL A 40 -0.56 27.09 -45.35
N CYS A 41 -1.08 25.92 -45.69
CA CYS A 41 -1.86 25.08 -44.77
C CYS A 41 -1.02 24.63 -43.57
N GLY A 42 0.21 24.15 -43.82
CA GLY A 42 1.14 23.77 -42.77
C GLY A 42 1.51 24.93 -41.85
N GLY A 43 1.83 26.09 -42.42
CA GLY A 43 2.11 27.32 -41.67
C GLY A 43 0.91 27.80 -40.86
N SER A 44 -0.29 27.71 -41.42
CA SER A 44 -1.54 28.11 -40.75
C SER A 44 -1.90 27.16 -39.59
N ILE A 45 -1.72 25.85 -39.76
CA ILE A 45 -1.90 24.86 -38.69
C ILE A 45 -0.86 25.07 -37.58
N TYR A 46 0.39 25.37 -37.94
CA TYR A 46 1.45 25.67 -36.97
C TYR A 46 1.14 26.95 -36.18
N ALA A 47 0.73 28.02 -36.85
CA ALA A 47 0.34 29.27 -36.20
C ALA A 47 -0.90 29.09 -35.31
N TRP A 48 -1.89 28.33 -35.76
CA TRP A 48 -3.09 28.01 -34.98
C TRP A 48 -2.75 27.22 -33.72
N LYS A 49 -1.83 26.24 -33.81
CA LYS A 49 -1.34 25.49 -32.64
C LYS A 49 -0.58 26.38 -31.65
N GLN A 50 0.21 27.36 -32.14
CA GLN A 50 0.90 28.32 -31.26
C GLN A 50 -0.08 29.24 -30.53
N MET A 51 -1.14 29.70 -31.20
CA MET A 51 -2.19 30.51 -30.58
C MET A 51 -3.03 29.73 -29.56
N GLN A 52 -3.04 28.40 -29.64
CA GLN A 52 -3.76 27.51 -28.72
C GLN A 52 -2.94 27.06 -27.52
N GLN A 53 -1.64 27.38 -27.43
CA GLN A 53 -0.88 27.07 -26.23
C GLN A 53 -1.47 27.88 -25.08
N PRO A 54 -2.11 27.24 -24.09
CA PRO A 54 -2.64 27.95 -22.94
C PRO A 54 -1.47 28.62 -22.23
N GLU A 55 -1.60 29.89 -21.86
CA GLU A 55 -0.62 30.51 -20.96
C GLU A 55 -0.52 29.64 -19.71
N GLU A 56 0.70 29.21 -19.40
CA GLU A 56 0.95 28.43 -18.19
C GLU A 56 0.60 29.34 -17.00
N ILE A 57 -0.47 29.00 -16.27
CA ILE A 57 -0.88 29.75 -15.10
C ILE A 57 0.17 29.51 -14.02
N VAL A 58 1.21 30.33 -14.01
CA VAL A 58 2.19 30.38 -12.93
C VAL A 58 1.47 30.97 -11.72
N ARG A 59 0.89 30.11 -10.89
CA ARG A 59 0.40 30.51 -9.57
C ARG A 59 1.60 30.77 -8.69
N GLU A 60 2.12 31.99 -8.73
CA GLU A 60 3.03 32.46 -7.70
C GLU A 60 2.25 32.47 -6.38
N THR A 61 2.48 31.44 -5.57
CA THR A 61 2.02 31.44 -4.19
C THR A 61 3.03 32.29 -3.44
N PRO A 62 2.67 33.50 -2.97
CA PRO A 62 3.61 34.26 -2.15
C PRO A 62 4.00 33.38 -0.97
N LEU A 63 5.30 33.09 -0.85
CA LEU A 63 5.87 32.37 0.28
C LEU A 63 5.74 33.27 1.52
N SER A 64 4.56 33.28 2.12
CA SER A 64 4.37 33.82 3.46
C SER A 64 4.81 32.76 4.45
N LEU A 65 5.69 33.14 5.37
CA LEU A 65 5.93 32.32 6.55
C LEU A 65 4.57 32.07 7.24
N PRO A 66 4.28 30.85 7.69
CA PRO A 66 3.12 30.61 8.54
C PRO A 66 3.14 31.61 9.69
N ALA A 67 1.98 32.17 10.02
CA ALA A 67 1.87 32.96 11.24
C ALA A 67 2.44 32.12 12.40
N GLU A 68 3.40 32.70 13.12
CA GLU A 68 4.03 32.01 14.23
C GLU A 68 2.93 31.60 15.21
N ARG A 69 2.76 30.29 15.38
CA ARG A 69 1.76 29.75 16.28
C ARG A 69 2.13 30.25 17.67
N LYS A 70 1.31 31.13 18.24
CA LYS A 70 1.35 31.40 19.69
C LYS A 70 1.04 30.08 20.39
N VAL A 71 2.09 29.39 20.81
CA VAL A 71 1.97 28.25 21.71
C VAL A 71 1.57 28.87 23.04
N GLU A 72 0.31 28.72 23.43
CA GLU A 72 -0.06 28.95 24.82
C GLU A 72 0.87 28.09 25.67
N GLU A 73 1.52 28.67 26.69
CA GLU A 73 2.32 27.90 27.64
C GLU A 73 1.38 26.93 28.36
N ILE A 74 1.29 25.71 27.83
CA ILE A 74 0.58 24.62 28.47
C ILE A 74 1.38 24.29 29.73
N THR A 75 0.88 24.76 30.87
CA THR A 75 1.36 24.28 32.17
C THR A 75 0.85 22.87 32.35
N LEU A 76 1.66 21.89 31.96
CA LEU A 76 1.33 20.49 32.14
C LEU A 76 1.16 20.23 33.64
N PRO A 77 0.03 19.63 34.08
CA PRO A 77 -0.09 19.19 35.45
C PRO A 77 1.05 18.20 35.72
N LYS A 78 1.78 18.41 36.82
CA LYS A 78 2.82 17.48 37.29
C LYS A 78 2.15 16.27 37.92
N ILE A 79 1.57 15.40 37.10
CA ILE A 79 1.09 14.08 37.53
C ILE A 79 2.27 13.13 37.36
N PRO A 80 2.95 12.70 38.44
CA PRO A 80 3.98 11.68 38.30
C PRO A 80 3.32 10.36 37.93
N PHE A 81 3.78 9.75 36.84
CA PHE A 81 3.53 8.34 36.58
C PHE A 81 4.59 7.52 37.30
N THR A 82 4.18 6.43 37.93
CA THR A 82 5.08 5.45 38.54
C THR A 82 4.93 4.14 37.78
N ASP A 83 6.04 3.57 37.37
CA ASP A 83 6.06 2.23 36.80
C ASP A 83 5.81 1.22 37.93
N ILE A 84 4.68 0.52 37.85
CA ILE A 84 4.28 -0.53 38.78
C ILE A 84 4.30 -1.92 38.12
N THR A 85 4.86 -2.06 36.92
CA THR A 85 4.84 -3.30 36.13
C THR A 85 5.42 -4.47 36.95
N GLU A 86 6.52 -4.21 37.66
CA GLU A 86 7.13 -5.23 38.52
C GLU A 86 6.21 -5.64 39.67
N GLU A 87 5.68 -4.65 40.38
CA GLU A 87 4.81 -4.82 41.53
C GLU A 87 3.50 -5.50 41.15
N ALA A 88 2.93 -5.15 40.01
CA ALA A 88 1.70 -5.71 39.47
C ALA A 88 1.86 -7.14 38.93
N GLY A 89 3.08 -7.67 38.83
CA GLY A 89 3.31 -9.03 38.32
C GLY A 89 3.30 -9.17 36.79
N ILE A 90 3.27 -8.05 36.05
CA ILE A 90 3.30 -8.04 34.59
C ILE A 90 4.77 -8.16 34.14
N ARG A 91 5.07 -9.05 33.20
CA ARG A 91 6.45 -9.31 32.71
C ARG A 91 6.54 -9.46 31.20
N PHE A 92 5.45 -9.15 30.49
CA PHE A 92 5.37 -9.27 29.05
C PHE A 92 6.33 -8.30 28.36
N ILE A 93 7.08 -8.81 27.41
CA ILE A 93 7.91 -8.01 26.51
C ILE A 93 7.43 -8.29 25.10
N HIS A 94 6.97 -7.23 24.42
CA HIS A 94 6.49 -7.35 23.05
C HIS A 94 7.65 -7.72 22.12
N ASN A 95 7.50 -8.84 21.41
CA ASN A 95 8.37 -9.23 20.32
C ASN A 95 7.71 -8.82 18.99
N ASN A 96 8.30 -7.87 18.26
CA ASN A 96 7.87 -7.45 16.92
C ASN A 96 8.57 -8.23 15.79
N GLY A 97 9.40 -9.23 16.11
CA GLY A 97 10.09 -10.07 15.14
C GLY A 97 11.22 -9.39 14.36
N ALA A 98 11.65 -8.18 14.76
CA ALA A 98 12.62 -7.38 14.01
C ALA A 98 13.91 -8.16 13.65
N ALA A 99 14.20 -8.26 12.35
CA ALA A 99 15.36 -9.00 11.83
C ALA A 99 16.31 -8.17 10.96
N GLY A 100 16.23 -6.83 11.05
CA GLY A 100 17.17 -5.89 10.40
C GLY A 100 16.67 -5.30 9.07
N GLU A 101 15.71 -5.94 8.41
CA GLU A 101 15.13 -5.46 7.15
C GLU A 101 14.10 -4.33 7.34
N LYS A 102 13.65 -4.07 8.57
CA LYS A 102 12.69 -3.00 8.93
C LYS A 102 11.39 -3.13 8.15
N LEU A 103 10.83 -4.34 8.14
CA LEU A 103 9.57 -4.61 7.45
C LEU A 103 8.43 -3.83 8.10
N LEU A 104 7.42 -3.44 7.31
CA LEU A 104 6.30 -2.64 7.81
C LEU A 104 5.64 -3.23 9.07
N PRO A 105 5.39 -4.56 9.18
CA PRO A 105 4.83 -5.15 10.39
C PRO A 105 5.71 -4.95 11.64
N GLU A 106 7.03 -4.90 11.49
CA GLU A 106 7.98 -4.73 12.62
C GLU A 106 7.87 -3.34 13.26
N THR A 107 7.32 -2.36 12.54
CA THR A 107 7.13 -1.00 13.03
C THR A 107 5.84 -0.82 13.84
N MET A 108 4.97 -1.83 13.84
CA MET A 108 3.74 -1.82 14.63
C MET A 108 4.00 -2.29 16.05
N GLY A 109 3.24 -1.74 16.99
CA GLY A 109 3.10 -2.32 18.32
C GLY A 109 2.06 -3.44 18.33
N GLY A 110 2.00 -4.17 19.44
CA GLY A 110 0.93 -5.11 19.70
C GLY A 110 -0.30 -4.46 20.34
N GLY A 111 -1.45 -5.10 20.17
CA GLY A 111 -2.70 -4.77 20.84
C GLY A 111 -2.71 -5.19 22.30
N ALA A 112 -3.67 -4.64 23.04
CA ALA A 112 -3.97 -5.01 24.41
C ALA A 112 -5.48 -4.94 24.65
N ALA A 113 -5.98 -5.74 25.58
CA ALA A 113 -7.37 -5.67 26.04
C ALA A 113 -7.46 -5.83 27.55
N PHE A 114 -8.36 -5.06 28.15
CA PHE A 114 -8.91 -5.32 29.47
C PHE A 114 -10.31 -5.91 29.32
N PHE A 115 -10.55 -7.05 29.95
CA PHE A 115 -11.83 -7.75 29.95
C PHE A 115 -11.87 -8.74 31.11
N ASP A 116 -13.06 -9.10 31.57
CA ASP A 116 -13.26 -10.11 32.61
C ASP A 116 -13.44 -11.47 31.90
N TYR A 117 -12.41 -12.34 31.93
CA TYR A 117 -12.45 -13.60 31.16
C TYR A 117 -13.12 -14.75 31.90
N ASP A 118 -13.16 -14.71 33.24
CA ASP A 118 -13.74 -15.75 34.09
C ASP A 118 -14.99 -15.31 34.87
N ASN A 119 -15.51 -14.11 34.57
CA ASN A 119 -16.73 -13.51 35.14
C ASN A 119 -16.64 -13.34 36.67
N ASP A 120 -15.46 -13.06 37.21
CA ASP A 120 -15.25 -12.82 38.64
C ASP A 120 -15.46 -11.35 39.05
N GLY A 121 -15.65 -10.46 38.07
CA GLY A 121 -15.89 -9.03 38.24
C GLY A 121 -14.62 -8.18 38.18
N ASP A 122 -13.44 -8.80 38.13
CA ASP A 122 -12.16 -8.12 38.00
C ASP A 122 -11.74 -8.05 36.52
N GLN A 123 -11.19 -6.92 36.10
CA GLN A 123 -10.70 -6.79 34.73
C GLN A 123 -9.33 -7.43 34.60
N ASP A 124 -9.23 -8.47 33.76
CA ASP A 124 -8.00 -9.14 33.38
C ASP A 124 -7.31 -8.41 32.23
N LEU A 125 -6.09 -8.84 31.92
CA LEU A 125 -5.25 -8.20 30.91
C LEU A 125 -4.76 -9.21 29.88
N LEU A 126 -5.05 -8.95 28.61
CA LEU A 126 -4.45 -9.66 27.48
C LEU A 126 -3.51 -8.72 26.71
N LEU A 127 -2.29 -9.19 26.47
CA LEU A 127 -1.29 -8.51 25.66
C LEU A 127 -0.99 -9.33 24.41
N ILE A 128 -1.00 -8.66 23.26
CA ILE A 128 -0.74 -9.24 21.95
C ILE A 128 0.71 -8.96 21.57
N GLY A 129 1.42 -10.03 21.24
CA GLY A 129 2.76 -10.03 20.68
C GLY A 129 2.77 -10.54 19.25
N SER A 130 3.94 -10.47 18.65
CA SER A 130 4.22 -11.12 17.38
C SER A 130 5.21 -12.26 17.58
N GLN A 131 5.69 -12.80 16.46
CA GLN A 131 6.66 -13.89 16.45
C GLN A 131 7.83 -13.54 15.54
N ASN A 132 8.91 -14.30 15.69
CA ASN A 132 10.05 -14.17 14.80
C ASN A 132 9.69 -14.60 13.38
N TRP A 133 10.33 -13.98 12.40
CA TRP A 133 10.15 -14.38 11.01
C TRP A 133 10.64 -15.81 10.76
N PRO A 134 9.93 -16.60 9.91
CA PRO A 134 10.31 -17.98 9.60
C PRO A 134 11.72 -18.13 9.01
N TRP A 135 12.24 -17.10 8.34
CA TRP A 135 13.59 -17.11 7.75
C TRP A 135 14.70 -16.68 8.72
N ASN A 136 14.36 -16.19 9.92
CA ASN A 136 15.34 -15.77 10.90
C ASN A 136 15.84 -16.96 11.75
N GLN A 137 16.86 -17.66 11.25
CA GLN A 137 17.45 -18.83 11.90
C GLN A 137 18.04 -18.53 13.30
N ALA A 138 18.55 -17.31 13.53
CA ALA A 138 19.06 -16.91 14.84
C ALA A 138 17.95 -16.86 15.91
N ALA A 139 16.71 -16.65 15.47
CA ALA A 139 15.55 -16.54 16.33
C ALA A 139 14.82 -17.89 16.53
N GLU A 140 15.23 -18.93 15.82
CA GLU A 140 14.77 -20.31 15.99
C GLU A 140 15.20 -20.90 17.35
N GLN A 141 16.32 -20.41 17.89
CA GLN A 141 16.82 -20.75 19.23
C GLN A 141 16.06 -20.03 20.37
N ASN A 142 15.37 -18.93 20.06
CA ASN A 142 14.58 -18.12 20.99
C ASN A 142 13.10 -18.08 20.54
N LYS A 143 12.55 -19.25 20.18
CA LYS A 143 11.14 -19.35 19.82
C LYS A 143 10.29 -18.97 21.03
N SER A 144 9.68 -17.77 21.00
CA SER A 144 8.73 -17.36 22.02
C SER A 144 7.65 -18.43 22.14
N VAL A 145 7.42 -18.91 23.35
CA VAL A 145 6.51 -20.04 23.61
C VAL A 145 5.09 -19.64 23.18
N SER A 146 4.71 -18.39 23.45
CA SER A 146 3.45 -17.77 23.02
C SER A 146 3.68 -16.37 22.46
N SER A 147 2.88 -15.97 21.48
CA SER A 147 2.73 -14.59 21.04
C SER A 147 1.71 -13.83 21.89
N LEU A 148 0.90 -14.52 22.69
CA LEU A 148 -0.13 -13.92 23.54
C LEU A 148 0.24 -14.03 25.01
N ALA A 149 -0.13 -13.05 25.82
CA ALA A 149 -0.01 -13.14 27.28
C ALA A 149 -1.32 -12.73 27.96
N LEU A 150 -2.04 -13.70 28.51
CA LEU A 150 -3.22 -13.47 29.35
C LEU A 150 -2.79 -13.49 30.82
N TYR A 151 -3.21 -12.44 31.53
CA TYR A 151 -2.95 -12.20 32.93
C TYR A 151 -4.27 -12.12 33.68
N GLN A 152 -4.47 -13.00 34.66
CA GLN A 152 -5.61 -12.92 35.57
C GLN A 152 -5.32 -11.91 36.67
N ASN A 153 -6.25 -10.99 36.91
CA ASN A 153 -6.22 -10.04 38.01
C ASN A 153 -6.80 -10.68 39.29
N ASP A 154 -6.25 -10.38 40.46
CA ASP A 154 -6.77 -10.85 41.75
C ASP A 154 -7.68 -9.83 42.45
N GLY A 155 -8.13 -8.81 41.71
CA GLY A 155 -8.92 -7.67 42.19
C GLY A 155 -8.13 -6.61 42.95
N SER A 156 -6.88 -6.89 43.33
CA SER A 156 -5.98 -5.94 43.99
C SER A 156 -5.03 -5.22 43.02
N GLY A 157 -5.13 -5.53 41.72
CA GLY A 157 -4.21 -5.06 40.69
C GLY A 157 -2.91 -5.86 40.63
N LYS A 158 -2.89 -7.07 41.22
CA LYS A 158 -1.82 -8.04 41.00
C LYS A 158 -2.27 -9.04 39.95
N PHE A 159 -1.37 -9.34 39.04
CA PHE A 159 -1.63 -10.15 37.87
C PHE A 159 -0.80 -11.43 37.90
N GLN A 160 -1.43 -12.55 37.55
CA GLN A 160 -0.78 -13.83 37.37
C GLN A 160 -0.94 -14.31 35.93
N VAL A 161 0.12 -14.87 35.34
CA VAL A 161 0.06 -15.38 33.96
C VAL A 161 -0.77 -16.67 33.89
N VAL A 162 -1.74 -16.69 32.99
CA VAL A 162 -2.67 -17.83 32.79
C VAL A 162 -2.75 -18.28 31.32
N THR A 163 -1.92 -17.71 30.44
CA THR A 163 -1.90 -17.99 28.99
C THR A 163 -1.95 -19.47 28.64
N GLU A 164 -1.03 -20.28 29.19
CA GLU A 164 -0.92 -21.69 28.84
C GLU A 164 -2.11 -22.51 29.35
N ARG A 165 -2.51 -22.31 30.61
CA ARG A 165 -3.65 -23.02 31.20
C ARG A 165 -4.95 -22.72 30.46
N MET A 166 -5.09 -21.50 29.94
CA MET A 166 -6.25 -21.08 29.16
C MET A 166 -6.16 -21.47 27.67
N GLY A 167 -5.13 -22.20 27.26
CA GLY A 167 -4.99 -22.68 25.88
C GLY A 167 -4.61 -21.58 24.87
N LEU A 168 -4.09 -20.44 25.34
CA LEU A 168 -3.65 -19.31 24.51
C LEU A 168 -2.16 -19.36 24.15
N ASN A 169 -1.54 -20.53 24.25
CA ASN A 169 -0.14 -20.74 23.86
C ASN A 169 0.00 -20.83 22.33
N LEU A 170 -0.31 -19.71 21.66
CA LEU A 170 -0.41 -19.60 20.21
C LEU A 170 0.78 -18.80 19.68
N SER A 171 1.37 -19.29 18.59
CA SER A 171 2.41 -18.59 17.84
C SER A 171 1.77 -17.93 16.62
N LEU A 172 1.69 -16.61 16.63
CA LEU A 172 1.19 -15.81 15.51
C LEU A 172 1.85 -14.43 15.47
N TYR A 173 1.83 -13.79 14.32
CA TYR A 173 2.24 -12.40 14.20
C TYR A 173 1.03 -11.50 14.47
N GLY A 174 0.66 -11.39 15.76
CA GLY A 174 -0.55 -10.70 16.21
C GLY A 174 -0.45 -9.18 16.15
N MET A 175 -1.59 -8.53 15.87
CA MET A 175 -1.71 -7.08 15.67
C MET A 175 -2.66 -6.48 16.70
N GLY A 176 -3.97 -6.60 16.49
CA GLY A 176 -5.00 -6.08 17.39
C GLY A 176 -5.83 -7.19 18.03
N VAL A 177 -6.63 -6.81 19.03
CA VAL A 177 -7.61 -7.69 19.67
C VAL A 177 -8.94 -6.96 19.85
N ALA A 178 -10.03 -7.68 19.66
CA ALA A 178 -11.38 -7.29 20.02
C ALA A 178 -11.96 -8.33 20.98
N CYS A 179 -12.69 -7.85 21.98
CA CYS A 179 -13.32 -8.66 23.01
C CYS A 179 -14.83 -8.52 22.89
N GLY A 180 -15.54 -9.64 22.84
CA GLY A 180 -17.00 -9.65 22.75
C GLY A 180 -17.57 -11.05 22.89
N ASP A 181 -18.76 -11.16 23.45
CA ASP A 181 -19.53 -12.40 23.53
C ASP A 181 -20.26 -12.61 22.19
N TYR A 182 -19.62 -13.33 21.25
CA TYR A 182 -20.13 -13.40 19.87
C TYR A 182 -21.26 -14.42 19.72
N ASP A 183 -21.35 -15.40 20.63
CA ASP A 183 -22.39 -16.44 20.61
C ASP A 183 -23.40 -16.36 21.75
N ASN A 184 -23.34 -15.28 22.53
CA ASN A 184 -24.29 -14.91 23.57
C ASN A 184 -24.40 -15.98 24.66
N ASP A 185 -23.25 -16.56 25.06
CA ASP A 185 -23.15 -17.54 26.15
C ASP A 185 -22.76 -16.90 27.50
N GLY A 186 -22.51 -15.59 27.50
CA GLY A 186 -22.14 -14.81 28.67
C GLY A 186 -20.64 -14.84 28.99
N LEU A 187 -19.81 -15.48 28.14
CA LEU A 187 -18.37 -15.48 28.26
C LEU A 187 -17.76 -14.60 27.17
N ILE A 188 -16.77 -13.79 27.53
CA ILE A 188 -16.12 -12.92 26.55
C ILE A 188 -15.17 -13.72 25.67
N ASP A 189 -15.42 -13.70 24.36
CA ASP A 189 -14.56 -14.29 23.34
C ASP A 189 -13.55 -13.27 22.80
N LEU A 190 -12.56 -13.78 22.06
CA LEU A 190 -11.47 -12.97 21.52
C LEU A 190 -11.40 -13.09 20.00
N TYR A 191 -11.37 -11.96 19.30
CA TYR A 191 -10.95 -11.89 17.91
C TYR A 191 -9.60 -11.18 17.81
N ILE A 192 -8.61 -11.83 17.20
CA ILE A 192 -7.25 -11.33 17.07
C ILE A 192 -6.94 -11.11 15.59
N SER A 193 -6.60 -9.87 15.24
CA SER A 193 -6.11 -9.54 13.92
C SER A 193 -4.61 -9.86 13.84
N SER A 194 -4.12 -10.25 12.67
CA SER A 194 -2.72 -10.66 12.50
C SER A 194 -2.18 -10.39 11.10
N LEU A 195 -0.87 -10.53 10.97
CA LEU A 195 -0.27 -10.87 9.67
C LEU A 195 -0.50 -12.35 9.40
N GLY A 196 -1.14 -12.63 8.27
CA GLY A 196 -1.73 -13.92 7.93
C GLY A 196 -3.13 -14.08 8.53
N SER A 197 -3.58 -15.33 8.62
CA SER A 197 -4.95 -15.63 9.06
C SER A 197 -5.20 -15.10 10.48
N ASN A 198 -6.28 -14.35 10.65
CA ASN A 198 -6.79 -13.89 11.94
C ASN A 198 -7.24 -15.08 12.81
N ARG A 199 -7.57 -14.83 14.08
CA ARG A 199 -8.05 -15.85 15.03
C ARG A 199 -9.35 -15.43 15.71
N LEU A 200 -10.35 -16.29 15.71
CA LEU A 200 -11.50 -16.22 16.61
C LEU A 200 -11.36 -17.32 17.66
N LEU A 201 -11.26 -16.92 18.92
CA LEU A 201 -11.05 -17.79 20.06
C LEU A 201 -12.28 -17.71 20.96
N LYS A 202 -13.08 -18.78 20.96
CA LYS A 202 -14.25 -18.93 21.81
C LYS A 202 -13.84 -19.24 23.25
N ASN A 203 -14.37 -18.53 24.22
CA ASN A 203 -14.20 -18.84 25.63
C ASN A 203 -15.17 -19.96 26.03
N GLU A 204 -14.64 -21.10 26.50
CA GLU A 204 -15.44 -22.23 27.02
C GLU A 204 -15.44 -22.25 28.57
N GLY A 205 -15.07 -21.13 29.21
CA GLY A 205 -15.01 -20.91 30.65
C GLY A 205 -13.78 -21.51 31.33
N THR A 206 -13.29 -22.64 30.81
CA THR A 206 -12.07 -23.31 31.31
C THR A 206 -10.85 -23.06 30.42
N ARG A 207 -11.07 -22.67 29.17
CA ARG A 207 -10.04 -22.43 28.15
C ARG A 207 -10.63 -21.65 26.99
N PHE A 208 -9.75 -21.10 26.16
CA PHE A 208 -10.09 -20.62 24.83
C PHE A 208 -9.92 -21.74 23.80
N LYS A 209 -10.80 -21.73 22.80
CA LYS A 209 -10.80 -22.67 21.68
C LYS A 209 -10.81 -21.91 20.37
N ASP A 210 -9.89 -22.26 19.48
CA ASP A 210 -9.86 -21.71 18.13
C ASP A 210 -11.04 -22.25 17.32
N VAL A 211 -11.96 -21.35 16.99
CA VAL A 211 -13.16 -21.62 16.16
C VAL A 211 -13.07 -20.87 14.81
N THR A 212 -11.91 -20.33 14.47
CA THR A 212 -11.68 -19.48 13.28
C THR A 212 -12.18 -20.13 11.99
N ALA A 213 -11.82 -21.40 11.78
CA ALA A 213 -12.21 -22.13 10.57
C ALA A 213 -13.70 -22.42 10.51
N GLN A 214 -14.33 -22.67 11.66
CA GLN A 214 -15.77 -22.94 11.77
C GLN A 214 -16.58 -21.68 11.50
N ALA A 215 -16.12 -20.53 12.00
CA ALA A 215 -16.75 -19.24 11.78
C ALA A 215 -16.43 -18.61 10.41
N GLY A 216 -15.38 -19.07 9.71
CA GLY A 216 -15.01 -18.57 8.38
C GLY A 216 -14.41 -17.16 8.39
N VAL A 217 -13.84 -16.73 9.52
CA VAL A 217 -13.39 -15.33 9.75
C VAL A 217 -11.87 -15.15 9.75
N GLY A 218 -11.11 -16.19 9.39
CA GLY A 218 -9.64 -16.13 9.37
C GLY A 218 -9.08 -15.23 8.26
N GLY A 219 -9.80 -15.10 7.14
CA GLY A 219 -9.28 -14.45 5.95
C GLY A 219 -8.10 -15.20 5.32
N PRO A 220 -7.52 -14.67 4.23
CA PRO A 220 -6.36 -15.28 3.58
C PRO A 220 -5.07 -15.19 4.44
N ASP A 221 -4.24 -16.22 4.35
CA ASP A 221 -3.00 -16.38 5.12
C ASP A 221 -1.82 -15.49 4.68
N HIS A 222 -1.96 -14.80 3.55
CA HIS A 222 -0.95 -13.89 2.98
C HIS A 222 -1.32 -12.41 3.14
N LEU A 223 -2.49 -12.10 3.72
CA LEU A 223 -2.92 -10.73 3.96
C LEU A 223 -2.54 -10.27 5.35
N TRP A 224 -2.75 -8.97 5.59
CA TRP A 224 -2.42 -8.32 6.84
C TRP A 224 -3.62 -7.55 7.37
N SER A 225 -4.06 -7.88 8.59
CA SER A 225 -5.11 -7.17 9.32
C SER A 225 -4.49 -6.40 10.48
N THR A 226 -4.58 -5.07 10.44
CA THR A 226 -3.88 -4.18 11.38
C THR A 226 -4.64 -3.91 12.69
N SER A 227 -5.96 -4.05 12.69
CA SER A 227 -6.80 -3.88 13.88
C SER A 227 -8.14 -4.60 13.75
N CYS A 228 -8.85 -4.71 14.87
CA CYS A 228 -10.22 -5.19 14.97
C CYS A 228 -10.90 -4.47 16.15
N GLY A 229 -12.24 -4.46 16.16
CA GLY A 229 -13.05 -3.87 17.22
C GLY A 229 -14.39 -4.59 17.35
N TRP A 230 -15.04 -4.40 18.50
CA TRP A 230 -16.37 -4.91 18.84
C TRP A 230 -17.21 -3.76 19.39
#